data_AF-W7QKP6-F1
#
_entry.id   AF-W7QKP6-F1
#
_cell.length_a   1.000
_cell.length_b   1.000
_cell.length_c   1.000
_cell.angle_alpha   90.00
_cell.angle_beta   90.00
_cell.angle_gamma   90.00
#
_symmetry.space_group_name_H-M   'P 1'
#
loop_
_entity.id
_entity.type
_entity.pdbx_description
1 polymer ?
#
loop_
_entity_poly.entity_id
_entity_poly.type
_entity_poly.pdbx_seq_one_letter_code
_entity_poly.pdbx_strand_id
1 'polypeptide(L)' 'MTFEICRALTLLTRQLLGAGETEALTHVMAEGQVYRVVVSLEPVPVDQLHEVINRYR' A
#
# COMPACT_ATOMS: atom_id res chain seq x y z
N MET A 1 10.37 5.66 -7.43
CA MET A 1 9.44 4.52 -7.57
C MET A 1 8.81 4.59 -8.96
N THR A 2 8.90 3.53 -9.77
CA THR A 2 8.35 3.54 -11.14
C THR A 2 6.83 3.32 -11.12
N PHE A 3 6.13 3.78 -12.17
CA PHE A 3 4.68 3.61 -12.30
C PHE A 3 4.23 2.15 -12.17
N GLU A 4 4.99 1.21 -12.75
CA GLU A 4 4.68 -0.22 -12.66
C GLU A 4 4.77 -0.77 -11.24
N ILE A 5 5.73 -0.31 -10.43
CA ILE A 5 5.83 -0.70 -9.02
C ILE A 5 4.62 -0.14 -8.25
N CYS A 6 4.26 1.12 -8.47
CA CYS A 6 3.07 1.73 -7.85
C CYS A 6 1.80 0.94 -8.20
N ARG A 7 1.64 0.55 -9.47
CA ARG A 7 0.51 -0.22 -9.94
C ARG A 7 0.46 -1.61 -9.31
N ALA A 8 1.60 -2.32 -9.25
CA ALA A 8 1.69 -3.64 -8.64
C ALA A 8 1.35 -3.60 -7.14
N LEU A 9 1.89 -2.63 -6.39
CA LEU A 9 1.57 -2.45 -4.97
C LEU A 9 0.08 -2.11 -4.78
N THR A 10 -0.50 -1.25 -5.63
CA THR A 10 -1.93 -0.94 -5.58
C THR A 10 -2.81 -2.19 -5.81
N LEU A 11 -2.42 -3.06 -6.74
CA LEU A 11 -3.13 -4.31 -7.00
C LEU A 11 -3.03 -5.26 -5.79
N LEU A 12 -1.84 -5.39 -5.20
CA LEU A 12 -1.63 -6.16 -3.98
C LEU A 12 -2.52 -5.66 -2.83
N THR A 13 -2.55 -4.34 -2.60
CA THR A 13 -3.42 -3.73 -1.58
C THR A 13 -4.89 -4.08 -1.79
N ARG A 14 -5.39 -4.07 -3.04
CA ARG A 14 -6.77 -4.47 -3.36
C ARG A 14 -7.03 -5.96 -3.09
N GLN A 15 -6.04 -6.81 -3.35
CA GLN A 15 -6.15 -8.25 -3.06
C GLN A 15 -6.23 -8.51 -1.56
N LEU A 16 -5.44 -7.80 -0.75
CA LEU A 16 -5.50 -7.91 0.71
C LEU A 16 -6.87 -7.48 1.26
N LEU A 17 -7.40 -6.34 0.78
CA LEU A 17 -8.75 -5.90 1.11
C LEU A 17 -9.82 -6.95 0.76
N GLY A 18 -9.71 -7.55 -0.43
CA GLY A 18 -10.64 -8.60 -0.87
C GLY A 18 -10.52 -9.91 -0.08
N ALA A 19 -9.33 -10.20 0.44
CA ALA A 19 -9.05 -11.38 1.26
C ALA A 19 -9.34 -11.17 2.76
N GLY A 20 -9.58 -9.93 3.20
CA GLY A 20 -9.70 -9.58 4.62
C GLY A 20 -8.36 -9.62 5.37
N GLU A 21 -7.24 -9.61 4.65
CA GLU A 21 -5.89 -9.59 5.21
C GLU A 21 -5.46 -8.16 5.48
N THR A 22 -4.72 -7.93 6.57
CA THR A 22 -4.25 -6.59 6.95
C THR A 22 -2.78 -6.35 6.63
N GLU A 23 -2.03 -7.38 6.21
CA GLU A 23 -0.60 -7.26 5.92
C GLU A 23 -0.16 -8.23 4.81
N ALA A 24 0.81 -7.80 4.01
CA ALA A 24 1.58 -8.70 3.17
C ALA A 24 3.06 -8.32 3.11
N LEU A 25 3.91 -9.34 3.08
CA LEU A 25 5.31 -9.24 2.76
C LEU A 25 5.53 -9.55 1.28
N THR A 26 6.20 -8.66 0.56
CA THR A 26 6.53 -8.84 -0.86
C THR A 26 7.94 -8.31 -1.17
N HIS A 27 8.35 -8.47 -2.43
CA HIS A 27 9.60 -7.94 -2.95
C HIS A 27 9.33 -7.06 -4.18
N VAL A 28 10.05 -5.94 -4.28
CA VAL A 28 10.01 -5.06 -5.46
C VAL A 28 11.41 -4.88 -6.00
N MET A 29 11.54 -4.79 -7.33
CA MET A 29 12.81 -4.48 -7.99
C MET A 29 12.81 -3.02 -8.42
N ALA A 30 13.81 -2.24 -7.97
CA ALA A 30 14.01 -0.85 -8.35
C ALA A 30 15.50 -0.57 -8.53
N GLU A 31 15.87 0.14 -9.59
CA GLU A 31 17.26 0.57 -9.84
C GLU A 31 18.27 -0.61 -9.83
N GLY A 32 17.84 -1.78 -10.32
CA GLY A 32 18.66 -3.00 -10.37
C GLY A 32 18.82 -3.72 -9.02
N GLN A 33 18.11 -3.30 -7.98
CA GLN A 33 18.13 -3.90 -6.64
C GLN A 33 16.77 -4.44 -6.24
N VAL A 34 16.75 -5.45 -5.37
CA VAL A 34 15.53 -6.04 -4.81
C VAL A 34 15.35 -5.57 -3.38
N TYR A 35 14.17 -5.04 -3.07
CA TYR A 35 13.80 -4.55 -1.76
C TYR A 35 12.69 -5.41 -1.18
N ARG A 36 12.79 -5.71 0.12
CA ARG A 36 11.68 -6.27 0.90
C ARG A 36 10.72 -5.13 1.26
N VAL A 37 9.44 -5.36 1.01
CA VAL A 37 8.38 -4.39 1.26
C VAL A 37 7.29 -5.06 2.07
N VAL A 38 6.81 -4.34 3.10
CA VAL A 38 5.61 -4.69 3.83
C VAL A 38 4.50 -3.74 3.40
N VAL A 39 3.35 -4.28 3.04
CA VAL A 39 2.13 -3.52 2.77
C VAL A 39 1.17 -3.78 3.91
N SER A 40 0.90 -2.77 4.73
CA SER A 40 -0.09 -2.85 5.82
C SER A 40 -1.36 -2.07 5.46
N LEU A 41 -2.48 -2.59 5.92
CA LEU A 41 -3.81 -2.00 5.82
C LEU A 41 -4.31 -1.69 7.22
N GLU A 42 -4.20 -0.43 7.59
CA GLU A 42 -4.68 0.08 8.87
C GLU A 42 -5.96 0.90 8.62
N PRO A 43 -7.11 0.51 9.18
CA PRO A 43 -8.32 1.29 9.08
C PRO A 43 -8.10 2.67 9.68
N VAL A 44 -8.44 3.70 8.91
CA VAL A 44 -8.40 5.09 9.42
C VAL A 44 -9.60 5.29 10.34
N PRO A 45 -9.40 5.71 11.60
CA PRO A 45 -10.48 6.04 12.51
C PRO A 45 -11.36 7.17 11.95
N VAL A 46 -12.68 7.09 12.17
CA VAL A 46 -13.66 8.02 11.57
C VAL A 46 -13.39 9.47 11.95
N ASP A 47 -12.95 9.70 13.19
CA ASP A 47 -12.54 11.00 13.73
C ASP A 47 -11.32 11.59 13.03
N GLN A 48 -10.49 10.77 12.39
CA GLN A 48 -9.27 11.17 11.69
C GLN A 48 -9.44 11.31 10.17
N LEU A 49 -10.58 10.87 9.61
CA LEU A 49 -10.81 10.88 8.15
C LEU A 49 -10.65 12.28 7.54
N HIS A 50 -11.13 13.32 8.23
CA HIS A 50 -11.06 14.68 7.71
C HIS A 50 -9.61 15.16 7.56
N GLU A 51 -8.76 14.85 8.54
CA GLU A 51 -7.33 15.19 8.50
C GLU A 51 -6.60 14.42 7.39
N VAL A 52 -6.86 13.12 7.28
CA VAL A 52 -6.22 12.26 6.27
C VAL A 52 -6.58 12.73 4.86
N ILE A 53 -7.85 13.01 4.57
CA ILE A 53 -8.28 13.48 3.25
C ILE A 53 -7.62 14.82 2.88
N ASN A 54 -7.49 15.73 3.84
CA ASN A 54 -6.90 17.06 3.59
C ASN A 54 -5.38 17.01 3.36
N ARG A 55 -4.68 15.95 3.80
CA ARG A 55 -3.23 15.80 3.63
C ARG A 55 -2.81 15.42 2.20
N TYR A 56 -3.73 14.89 1.40
CA TYR A 56 -3.47 14.47 0.01
C TYR A 56 -4.02 15.44 -1.04
N ARG A 57 -4.52 16.62 -0.62
CA ARG A 57 -4.88 17.74 -1.51
C ARG A 57 -3.68 18.66 -1.74
#